data_AF-A0A920FV86-F1
#
_entry.id   AF-A0A920FV86-F1
#
_cell.length_a   1.000
_cell.length_b   1.000
_cell.length_c   1.000
_cell.angle_alpha   90.00
_cell.angle_beta   90.00
_cell.angle_gamma   90.00
#
_symmetry.space_group_name_H-M   'P 1'
#
loop_
_entity.id
_entity.type
_entity.pdbx_description
1 polymer ?
#
loop_
_entity_poly.entity_id
_entity_poly.type
_entity_poly.pdbx_seq_one_letter_code
_entity_poly.pdbx_strand_id
1 'polypeptide(L)' 'MSISGNNNKVERKIKELFYKDRARVQMTKISQFGLMEISRQRIGQSIYETFYQKCECCNGNGLKKLSPLYT' A
#
# COMPACT_ATOMS: atom_id res chain seq x y z
N MET A 1 25.90 0.49 10.21
CA MET A 1 24.96 -0.41 9.51
C MET A 1 24.78 0.12 8.10
N SER A 2 25.01 -0.69 7.05
CA SER A 2 24.81 -0.24 5.66
C SER A 2 23.32 -0.26 5.29
N ILE A 3 22.93 0.60 4.35
CA ILE A 3 21.56 0.69 3.83
C ILE A 3 21.10 -0.69 3.30
N SER A 4 21.97 -1.39 2.56
CA SER A 4 21.71 -2.76 2.09
C SER A 4 21.45 -3.77 3.22
N GLY A 5 22.22 -3.67 4.32
CA GLY A 5 22.01 -4.53 5.49
C GLY A 5 20.68 -4.25 6.21
N ASN A 6 20.21 -3.00 6.21
CA ASN A 6 18.92 -2.65 6.78
C ASN A 6 17.77 -3.11 5.88
N ASN A 7 17.88 -2.97 4.56
CA ASN A 7 16.88 -3.43 3.61
C ASN A 7 16.61 -4.93 3.75
N ASN A 8 17.67 -5.75 3.84
CA ASN A 8 17.53 -7.19 4.04
C ASN A 8 16.80 -7.54 5.35
N LYS A 9 17.04 -6.79 6.43
CA LYS A 9 16.34 -7.00 7.72
C LYS A 9 14.84 -6.71 7.58
N VAL A 10 14.49 -5.63 6.89
CA VAL A 10 13.08 -5.25 6.62
C VAL A 10 12.41 -6.29 5.74
N GLU A 11 13.03 -6.68 4.63
CA GLU A 11 12.51 -7.70 3.70
C GLU A 11 12.24 -9.03 4.41
N ARG A 12 13.21 -9.51 5.21
CA ARG A 12 13.04 -10.74 5.99
C ARG A 12 11.89 -10.62 6.97
N LYS A 13 11.78 -9.49 7.68
CA LYS A 13 10.74 -9.29 8.68
C LYS A 13 9.35 -9.27 8.05
N ILE A 14 9.19 -8.61 6.90
CA ILE A 14 7.93 -8.58 6.16
C ILE A 14 7.53 -10.00 5.74
N LYS A 15 8.47 -10.79 5.21
CA LYS A 15 8.22 -12.17 4.83
C LYS A 15 7.75 -13.05 6.01
N GLU A 16 8.35 -12.86 7.19
CA GLU A 16 7.93 -13.55 8.42
C GLU A 16 6.50 -13.16 8.83
N LEU A 17 6.12 -11.88 8.72
CA LEU A 17 4.79 -11.40 9.11
C LEU A 17 3.70 -11.95 8.19
N PHE A 18 3.96 -12.04 6.88
CA PHE A 18 3.02 -12.60 5.91
C PHE A 18 2.96 -14.13 5.90
N TYR A 19 3.86 -14.83 6.60
CA TYR A 19 3.88 -16.31 6.61
C TYR A 19 2.56 -16.93 7.11
N LYS A 20 1.86 -16.26 8.02
CA LYS A 20 0.57 -16.73 8.57
C LYS A 20 -0.66 -16.21 7.81
N ASP A 21 -0.47 -15.38 6.78
CA ASP A 21 -1.58 -14.90 5.96
C ASP A 21 -2.13 -16.06 5.11
N ARG A 22 -3.45 -16.21 5.08
CA ARG A 22 -4.12 -17.25 4.30
C ARG A 22 -4.11 -16.94 2.80
N ALA A 23 -4.00 -15.67 2.43
CA ALA A 23 -3.90 -15.26 1.03
C ALA A 23 -2.51 -15.53 0.48
N ARG A 24 -2.42 -15.94 -0.79
CA ARG A 24 -1.14 -15.97 -1.49
C ARG A 24 -0.59 -14.56 -1.59
N VAL A 25 0.62 -14.35 -1.09
CA VAL A 25 1.33 -13.07 -1.17
C VAL A 25 2.61 -13.26 -1.99
N GLN A 26 2.84 -12.34 -2.93
CA GLN A 26 4.09 -12.19 -3.66
C GLN A 26 4.67 -10.83 -3.33
N MET A 27 5.99 -10.76 -3.18
CA MET A 27 6.69 -9.54 -2.78
C MET A 27 8.03 -9.43 -3.49
N THR A 28 8.41 -8.22 -3.89
CA THR A 28 9.71 -7.92 -4.50
C THR A 28 10.72 -7.47 -3.45
N LYS A 29 11.99 -7.32 -3.84
CA LYS A 29 12.98 -6.60 -3.03
C LYS A 29 12.69 -5.10 -3.01
N ILE A 30 13.27 -4.39 -2.05
CA ILE A 30 13.27 -2.94 -2.00
C ILE A 30 14.07 -2.42 -3.20
N SER A 31 13.40 -1.66 -4.06
CA SER A 31 13.98 -1.04 -5.24
C SER A 31 15.00 0.05 -4.88
N GLN A 32 15.75 0.54 -5.88
CA GLN A 32 16.66 1.68 -5.71
C GLN A 32 15.93 2.96 -5.31
N PHE A 33 14.63 3.08 -5.62
CA PHE A 33 13.77 4.17 -5.19
C PHE A 33 13.26 4.02 -3.74
N GLY A 34 13.62 2.93 -3.05
CA GLY A 34 13.19 2.67 -1.67
C GLY A 34 11.78 2.07 -1.56
N LEU A 35 11.18 1.62 -2.67
CA LEU A 35 9.84 1.03 -2.70
C LEU A 35 9.89 -0.49 -2.78
N MET A 36 8.97 -1.17 -2.10
CA MET A 36 8.72 -2.61 -2.22
C MET A 36 7.34 -2.84 -2.81
N GLU A 37 7.24 -3.68 -3.82
CA GLU A 37 5.97 -4.07 -4.41
C GLU A 37 5.45 -5.35 -3.75
N ILE A 38 4.15 -5.38 -3.46
CA ILE A 38 3.47 -6.50 -2.82
C ILE A 38 2.16 -6.76 -3.58
N SER A 39 1.97 -8.01 -4.02
CA SER A 39 0.72 -8.50 -4.58
C SER A 39 0.12 -9.53 -3.65
N ARG A 40 -1.11 -9.28 -3.20
CA ARG A 40 -1.85 -10.15 -2.28
C ARG A 40 -3.12 -10.65 -2.96
N GLN A 41 -3.34 -11.96 -2.94
CA GLN A 41 -4.52 -12.59 -3.49
C GLN A 41 -5.79 -12.10 -2.80
N ARG A 42 -6.80 -11.74 -3.60
CA ARG A 42 -8.12 -11.37 -3.11
C ARG A 42 -8.92 -12.64 -2.78
N ILE A 43 -9.31 -12.79 -1.52
CA ILE A 43 -10.16 -13.90 -1.05
C ILE A 43 -11.64 -13.46 -0.91
N GLY A 44 -11.90 -12.16 -0.75
CA GLY A 44 -13.25 -11.64 -0.56
C GLY A 44 -13.33 -10.15 -0.84
N GLN A 45 -14.44 -9.53 -0.41
CA GLN A 45 -14.59 -8.08 -0.41
C GLN A 45 -13.61 -7.44 0.57
N SER A 46 -13.07 -6.29 0.20
CA SER A 46 -12.23 -5.49 1.08
C SER A 46 -13.08 -4.71 2.08
N ILE A 47 -12.47 -4.30 3.20
CA ILE A 47 -13.12 -3.45 4.21
C ILE A 47 -13.69 -2.17 3.57
N TYR A 48 -12.98 -1.57 2.61
CA TYR A 48 -13.44 -0.38 1.90
C TYR A 48 -14.72 -0.63 1.10
N GLU A 49 -14.80 -1.75 0.38
CA GLU A 49 -15.99 -2.09 -0.39
C GLU A 49 -17.19 -2.44 0.51
N THR A 50 -16.94 -2.97 1.72
CA THR A 50 -18.01 -3.34 2.65
C THR A 50 -18.56 -2.16 3.44
N PHE A 51 -17.70 -1.23 3.88
CA PHE A 51 -18.08 -0.21 4.87
C PHE A 51 -18.01 1.23 4.35
N TYR A 52 -17.50 1.46 3.14
CA TYR A 52 -17.26 2.81 2.65
C TYR A 52 -17.87 3.00 1.27
N GLN A 53 -18.30 4.23 1.02
CA GLN A 53 -18.75 4.69 -0.30
C GLN A 53 -17.80 5.75 -0.85
N LYS A 54 -17.82 5.90 -2.16
CA LYS A 54 -17.01 6.90 -2.85
C LYS A 54 -17.43 8.31 -2.42
N CYS A 55 -16.47 9.16 -2.10
CA CYS A 55 -16.76 10.54 -1.68
C CYS A 55 -17.45 11.30 -2.82
N GLU A 56 -18.63 11.86 -2.57
CA GLU A 56 -19.41 12.63 -3.55
C GLU A 56 -18.72 13.93 -3.98
N CYS A 57 -17.94 14.55 -3.08
CA CYS A 57 -17.28 15.83 -3.35
C CYS A 57 -16.08 15.72 -4.30
N CYS A 58 -15.23 14.71 -4.09
CA CYS A 58 -13.96 14.57 -4.83
C CYS A 58 -13.90 13.32 -5.70
N ASN A 59 -14.94 12.48 -5.67
CA ASN A 59 -15.02 11.22 -6.39
C ASN A 59 -13.75 10.34 -6.16
N GLY A 60 -13.25 10.31 -4.92
CA GLY A 60 -12.09 9.50 -4.52
C GLY A 60 -10.72 10.08 -4.88
N ASN A 61 -10.63 11.24 -5.55
CA ASN A 61 -9.35 11.82 -5.96
C ASN A 61 -8.58 12.50 -4.81
N GLY A 62 -9.23 12.74 -3.66
CA GLY A 62 -8.60 13.39 -2.50
C GLY A 62 -8.26 14.88 -2.68
N LEU A 63 -8.70 15.51 -3.78
CA LEU A 63 -8.46 16.91 -4.10
C LEU A 63 -9.75 17.73 -4.05
N LYS A 64 -9.64 19.00 -3.63
CA LYS A 64 -10.69 20.02 -3.81
C LYS A 64 -10.18 21.09 -4.78
N LYS A 65 -11.08 21.61 -5.63
CA LYS A 65 -10.78 22.79 -6.44
C LYS A 65 -10.59 23.98 -5.50
N LEU A 66 -9.48 24.70 -5.68
CA LEU A 66 -9.32 26.00 -5.05
C LEU A 66 -10.32 26.96 -5.70
N SER A 67 -11.06 27.72 -4.89
CA SER A 67 -11.92 28.78 -5.42
C SER A 67 -11.06 29.86 -6.09
N PRO A 68 -11.48 30.46 -7.21
CA PRO A 68 -10.68 31.46 -7.94
C PRO A 68 -10.44 32.77 -7.19
N LEU A 69 -10.87 32.92 -5.93
CA LEU A 69 -10.72 34.14 -5.13
C LEU A 69 -9.27 34.45 -4.69
N TYR A 70 -8.29 33.76 -5.28
CA TYR A 70 -6.86 34.03 -5.13
C TYR A 70 -6.18 33.97 -6.50
N THR A 71 -6.63 34.81 -7.44
CA THR A 71 -5.83 35.32 -8.57
C THR A 71 -6.28 36.73 -8.88
#